data_AF-A0A7Y8GWB1-F1
#
_entry.id   AF-A0A7Y8GWB1-F1
#
_cell.length_a   1.000
_cell.length_b   1.000
_cell.length_c   1.000
_cell.angle_alpha   90.00
_cell.angle_beta   90.00
_cell.angle_gamma   90.00
#
_symmetry.space_group_name_H-M   'P 1'
#
loop_
_entity.id
_entity.type
_entity.pdbx_description
1 polymer ?
#
loop_
_entity_poly.entity_id
_entity_poly.type
_entity_poly.pdbx_seq_one_letter_code
_entity_poly.pdbx_strand_id
1 'polypeptide(L)'
;MARSAQCGRQQGDGDNGFSELVQITLEPVPQRSMESRMANFTDALKAEIARLVRKETKTEFERLRKLSASHRSEIAGLKRDIKSLQSQVKALTKFRPAAPTSPMAAANVLSKPARNFGPQTLIALRKKLGVSQEGMALLLECSALSIGRWEAGKAVPRRAQLTRIVKALDLSKESAAAHLEQIKQSKA
;
A
#
# COMPACT_ATOMS: atom_id res chain seq x y z
N MET A 1 -60.49 -75.01 29.65
CA MET A 1 -61.98 -74.91 29.53
C MET A 1 -62.23 -73.88 28.43
N ALA A 2 -62.52 -74.33 27.20
CA ALA A 2 -63.88 -74.45 26.63
C ALA A 2 -64.52 -73.06 26.40
N ARG A 3 -65.17 -72.71 25.28
CA ARG A 3 -65.45 -73.27 23.96
C ARG A 3 -66.34 -72.21 23.26
N SER A 4 -66.35 -72.19 21.92
CA SER A 4 -67.52 -71.89 21.07
C SER A 4 -68.08 -70.44 21.07
N ALA A 5 -68.00 -69.70 19.96
CA ALA A 5 -68.77 -69.82 18.71
C ALA A 5 -70.22 -69.29 18.83
N GLN A 6 -70.52 -68.21 18.10
CA GLN A 6 -71.85 -68.03 17.52
C GLN A 6 -71.71 -67.45 16.11
N CYS A 7 -72.19 -68.26 15.17
CA CYS A 7 -72.43 -67.98 13.77
C CYS A 7 -73.73 -67.17 13.63
N GLY A 8 -73.74 -66.18 12.74
CA GLY A 8 -74.93 -65.48 12.27
C GLY A 8 -74.77 -65.18 10.79
N ARG A 9 -75.15 -66.15 9.96
CA ARG A 9 -75.22 -66.06 8.50
C ARG A 9 -76.59 -65.48 8.13
N GLN A 10 -76.66 -64.46 7.28
CA GLN A 10 -77.78 -64.30 6.34
C GLN A 10 -77.30 -63.57 5.08
N GLN A 11 -77.66 -64.19 3.96
CA GLN A 11 -77.27 -63.92 2.58
C GLN A 11 -78.41 -63.16 1.91
N GLY A 12 -78.09 -62.23 1.01
CA GLY A 12 -79.06 -61.57 0.16
C GLY A 12 -78.38 -61.14 -1.13
N ASP A 13 -78.41 -62.03 -2.12
CA ASP A 13 -77.96 -61.79 -3.48
C ASP A 13 -78.85 -60.74 -4.16
N GLY A 14 -78.22 -59.83 -4.88
CA GLY A 14 -78.86 -58.81 -5.70
C GLY A 14 -77.93 -58.45 -6.85
N ASP A 15 -77.84 -59.35 -7.83
CA ASP A 15 -77.30 -59.06 -9.15
C ASP A 15 -78.09 -57.90 -9.77
N ASN A 16 -77.37 -56.88 -10.24
CA ASN A 16 -77.74 -56.04 -11.38
C ASN A 16 -76.47 -55.38 -11.90
N GLY A 17 -75.97 -55.90 -13.02
CA GLY A 17 -74.77 -55.41 -13.66
C GLY A 17 -74.93 -54.03 -14.31
N PHE A 18 -73.75 -53.49 -14.64
CA PHE A 18 -73.51 -52.61 -15.79
C PHE A 18 -73.72 -51.09 -15.56
N SER A 19 -72.69 -50.43 -15.03
CA SER A 19 -72.24 -49.06 -15.37
C SER A 19 -70.86 -48.84 -14.73
N GLU A 20 -69.77 -49.06 -15.46
CA GLU A 20 -69.05 -47.96 -16.12
C GLU A 20 -68.30 -47.06 -15.13
N LEU A 21 -67.11 -47.51 -14.69
CA LEU A 21 -65.91 -46.69 -14.82
C LEU A 21 -64.67 -47.56 -14.61
N VAL A 22 -63.97 -47.80 -15.70
CA VAL A 22 -62.65 -48.41 -15.74
C VAL A 22 -61.69 -47.51 -14.94
N GLN A 23 -61.50 -47.80 -13.65
CA GLN A 23 -60.35 -47.32 -12.91
C GLN A 23 -59.14 -48.17 -13.32
N ILE A 24 -58.61 -47.90 -14.51
CA ILE A 24 -57.19 -48.14 -14.76
C ILE A 24 -56.47 -47.10 -13.91
N THR A 25 -56.09 -47.47 -12.69
CA THR A 25 -55.00 -46.81 -12.00
C THR A 25 -53.74 -47.07 -12.81
N LEU A 26 -53.41 -46.14 -13.70
CA LEU A 26 -52.05 -45.99 -14.21
C LEU A 26 -51.16 -45.69 -13.01
N GLU A 27 -50.53 -46.71 -12.44
CA GLU A 27 -49.36 -46.45 -11.61
C GLU A 27 -48.32 -45.73 -12.50
N PRO A 28 -47.81 -44.55 -12.07
CA PRO A 28 -46.78 -43.87 -12.83
C PRO A 28 -45.53 -44.75 -12.84
N VAL A 29 -45.11 -45.16 -14.03
CA VAL A 29 -43.84 -45.88 -14.28
C VAL A 29 -42.72 -45.17 -13.51
N PRO A 30 -41.91 -45.88 -12.72
CA PRO A 30 -40.88 -45.24 -11.91
C PRO A 30 -39.76 -44.70 -12.81
N GLN A 31 -39.88 -43.43 -13.24
CA GLN A 31 -38.79 -42.69 -13.91
C GLN A 31 -37.62 -42.38 -12.96
N ARG A 32 -37.68 -42.84 -11.71
CA ARG A 32 -36.75 -42.55 -10.60
C ARG A 32 -35.29 -43.00 -10.84
N SER A 33 -35.03 -43.90 -11.78
CA SER A 33 -33.67 -44.45 -11.96
C SER A 33 -32.73 -43.55 -12.78
N MET A 34 -33.26 -42.67 -13.63
CA MET A 34 -32.45 -41.72 -14.41
C MET A 34 -32.21 -40.44 -13.60
N GLU A 35 -33.24 -39.91 -12.94
CA GLU A 35 -33.15 -38.74 -12.04
C GLU A 35 -32.10 -38.96 -10.93
N SER A 36 -32.16 -40.13 -10.28
CA SER A 36 -31.19 -40.52 -9.24
C SER A 36 -29.78 -40.70 -9.81
N ARG A 37 -29.64 -41.26 -11.01
CA ARG A 37 -28.32 -41.39 -11.68
C ARG A 37 -27.73 -40.04 -12.05
N MET A 38 -28.54 -39.11 -12.56
CA MET A 38 -28.09 -37.76 -12.88
C MET A 38 -27.73 -36.98 -11.62
N ALA A 39 -28.53 -37.07 -10.55
CA ALA A 39 -28.20 -36.47 -9.26
C ALA A 39 -26.86 -37.00 -8.71
N ASN A 40 -26.66 -38.32 -8.71
CA ASN A 40 -25.41 -38.95 -8.27
C ASN A 40 -24.19 -38.49 -9.07
N PHE A 41 -24.32 -38.32 -10.40
CA PHE A 41 -23.25 -37.78 -11.23
C PHE A 41 -22.95 -36.31 -10.90
N THR A 42 -23.97 -35.47 -10.72
CA THR A 42 -23.75 -34.07 -10.35
C THR A 42 -23.10 -33.93 -8.99
N ASP A 43 -23.44 -34.80 -8.04
CA ASP A 43 -22.87 -34.76 -6.69
C ASP A 43 -21.43 -35.30 -6.68
N ALA A 44 -21.13 -36.34 -7.46
CA ALA A 44 -19.77 -36.81 -7.69
C ALA A 44 -18.90 -35.72 -8.36
N LEU A 45 -19.45 -35.00 -9.35
CA LEU A 45 -18.77 -33.90 -10.03
C LEU A 45 -18.54 -32.70 -9.10
N LYS A 46 -19.52 -32.31 -8.29
CA LYS A 46 -19.35 -31.28 -7.25
C LYS A 46 -18.29 -31.68 -6.22
N ALA A 47 -18.29 -32.94 -5.79
CA ALA A 47 -17.29 -33.46 -4.86
C ALA A 47 -15.88 -33.41 -5.47
N GLU A 48 -15.74 -33.75 -6.74
CA GLU A 48 -14.46 -33.72 -7.45
C GLU A 48 -13.97 -32.28 -7.70
N ILE A 49 -14.86 -31.36 -8.08
CA ILE A 49 -14.56 -29.93 -8.15
C ILE A 49 -14.13 -29.41 -6.78
N ALA A 50 -14.86 -29.72 -5.71
CA ALA A 50 -14.49 -29.30 -4.37
C ALA A 50 -13.13 -29.86 -3.94
N ARG A 51 -12.83 -31.11 -4.31
CA ARG A 51 -11.55 -31.76 -4.03
C ARG A 51 -10.40 -31.08 -4.78
N LEU A 52 -10.57 -30.80 -6.06
CA LEU A 52 -9.58 -30.09 -6.88
C LEU A 52 -9.35 -28.67 -6.38
N VAL A 53 -10.42 -27.90 -6.12
CA VAL A 53 -10.32 -26.56 -5.55
C VAL A 53 -9.60 -26.57 -4.21
N ARG A 54 -9.93 -27.51 -3.30
CA ARG A 54 -9.21 -27.64 -2.02
C ARG A 54 -7.75 -28.03 -2.21
N LYS A 55 -7.44 -28.88 -3.19
CA LYS A 55 -6.07 -29.31 -3.48
C LYS A 55 -5.22 -28.14 -3.99
N GLU A 56 -5.71 -27.42 -4.99
CA GLU A 56 -5.01 -26.28 -5.59
C GLU A 56 -4.94 -25.07 -4.64
N THR A 57 -5.98 -24.81 -3.86
CA THR A 57 -5.94 -23.71 -2.87
C THR A 57 -4.98 -24.03 -1.72
N LYS A 58 -4.91 -25.29 -1.28
CA LYS A 58 -4.01 -25.67 -0.17
C LYS A 58 -2.54 -25.43 -0.50
N THR A 59 -2.09 -25.81 -1.70
CA THR A 59 -0.70 -25.62 -2.13
C THR A 59 -0.34 -24.14 -2.18
N GLU A 60 -1.21 -23.30 -2.76
CA GLU A 60 -0.99 -21.85 -2.83
C GLU A 60 -1.05 -21.18 -1.45
N PHE A 61 -1.98 -21.57 -0.56
CA PHE A 61 -2.02 -21.05 0.80
C PHE A 61 -0.79 -21.45 1.62
N GLU A 62 -0.27 -22.66 1.47
CA GLU A 62 0.97 -23.08 2.13
C GLU A 62 2.18 -22.28 1.63
N ARG A 63 2.27 -22.03 0.32
CA ARG A 63 3.29 -21.17 -0.27
C ARG A 63 3.19 -19.74 0.26
N LEU A 64 2.00 -19.15 0.27
CA LEU A 64 1.76 -17.80 0.80
C LEU A 64 2.09 -17.70 2.29
N ARG A 65 1.74 -18.71 3.10
CA ARG A 65 2.09 -18.74 4.53
C ARG A 65 3.61 -18.79 4.73
N LYS A 66 4.33 -19.60 3.95
CA LYS A 66 5.81 -19.68 4.00
C LYS A 66 6.44 -18.34 3.63
N LEU A 67 5.99 -17.71 2.54
CA LEU A 67 6.48 -16.39 2.12
C LEU A 67 6.17 -15.32 3.17
N SER A 68 4.95 -15.31 3.73
CA SER A 68 4.58 -14.37 4.78
C SER A 68 5.44 -14.53 6.04
N ALA A 69 5.76 -15.77 6.43
CA ALA A 69 6.66 -16.04 7.54
C ALA A 69 8.10 -15.56 7.25
N SER A 70 8.62 -15.83 6.04
CA SER A 70 9.93 -15.33 5.58
C SER A 70 9.99 -13.80 5.65
N HIS A 71 9.03 -13.12 5.02
CA HIS A 71 8.96 -11.65 5.02
C HIS A 71 8.86 -11.08 6.42
N ARG A 72 8.08 -11.68 7.33
CA ARG A 72 8.03 -11.23 8.73
C ARG A 72 9.38 -11.35 9.43
N SER A 73 10.12 -12.43 9.17
CA SER A 73 11.46 -12.63 9.72
C SER A 73 12.49 -11.65 9.15
N GLU A 74 12.46 -11.39 7.84
CA GLU A 74 13.29 -10.39 7.16
C GLU A 74 13.00 -8.97 7.67
N ILE A 75 11.72 -8.60 7.78
CA ILE A 75 11.29 -7.32 8.35
C ILE A 75 11.80 -7.16 9.78
N ALA A 76 11.74 -8.23 10.59
CA ALA A 76 12.27 -8.20 11.94
C ALA A 76 13.80 -8.03 11.95
N GLY A 77 14.53 -8.71 11.06
CA GLY A 77 15.97 -8.52 10.86
C GLY A 77 16.32 -7.08 10.51
N LEU A 78 15.72 -6.55 9.44
CA LEU A 78 15.94 -5.18 8.99
C LEU A 78 15.62 -4.14 10.08
N LYS A 79 14.55 -4.34 10.86
CA LYS A 79 14.21 -3.45 11.98
C LYS A 79 15.27 -3.48 13.08
N ARG A 80 15.85 -4.65 13.38
CA ARG A 80 16.97 -4.76 14.34
C ARG A 80 18.22 -4.06 13.80
N ASP A 81 18.53 -4.24 12.53
CA ASP A 81 19.68 -3.61 11.89
C ASP A 81 19.55 -2.08 11.87
N ILE A 82 18.37 -1.56 11.52
CA ILE A 82 18.07 -0.13 11.60
C ILE A 82 18.29 0.38 13.02
N LYS A 83 17.80 -0.32 14.05
CA LYS A 83 17.98 0.07 15.44
C LYS A 83 19.46 0.05 15.87
N SER A 84 20.22 -0.96 15.41
CA SER A 84 21.65 -1.08 15.65
C SER A 84 22.44 0.05 14.98
N LEU A 85 22.17 0.34 13.70
CA LEU A 85 22.79 1.44 12.99
C LEU A 85 22.44 2.80 13.61
N GLN A 86 21.18 2.99 14.02
CA GLN A 86 20.77 4.20 14.73
C GLN A 86 21.49 4.35 16.08
N SER A 87 21.71 3.27 16.83
CA SER A 87 22.47 3.33 18.09
C SER A 87 23.94 3.64 17.85
N GLN A 88 24.55 3.06 16.80
CA GLN A 88 25.92 3.35 16.39
C GLN A 88 26.08 4.81 15.95
N VAL A 89 25.17 5.34 15.13
CA VAL A 89 25.17 6.76 14.75
C VAL A 89 25.05 7.65 15.99
N LYS A 90 24.14 7.33 16.92
CA LYS A 90 24.00 8.09 18.17
C LYS A 90 25.28 8.05 19.01
N ALA A 91 25.89 6.87 19.17
CA ALA A 91 27.16 6.72 19.88
C ALA A 91 28.26 7.55 19.22
N LEU A 92 28.44 7.44 17.90
CA LEU A 92 29.41 8.23 17.15
C LEU A 92 29.15 9.74 17.24
N THR A 93 27.89 10.18 17.21
CA THR A 93 27.56 11.61 17.39
C THR A 93 27.79 12.09 18.83
N LYS A 94 27.65 11.22 19.83
CA LYS A 94 27.85 11.55 21.25
C LYS A 94 29.33 11.57 21.63
N PHE A 95 30.13 10.69 21.03
CA PHE A 95 31.58 10.60 21.21
C PHE A 95 32.37 11.44 20.21
N ARG A 96 31.72 12.09 19.24
CA ARG A 96 32.35 13.14 18.45
C ARG A 96 32.47 14.37 19.37
N PRO A 97 33.67 14.74 19.85
CA PRO A 97 33.85 16.07 20.42
C PRO A 97 33.35 17.07 19.38
N ALA A 98 32.77 18.20 19.81
CA ALA A 98 32.35 19.26 18.89
C ALA A 98 33.54 19.64 18.02
N ALA A 99 33.62 19.03 16.83
CA ALA A 99 34.74 19.24 15.94
C ALA A 99 34.66 20.69 15.47
N PRO A 100 35.79 21.40 15.44
CA PRO A 100 35.82 22.80 15.09
C PRO A 100 35.23 22.95 13.69
N THR A 101 34.55 24.07 13.49
CA THR A 101 34.19 24.62 12.18
C THR A 101 35.38 24.57 11.24
N SER A 102 35.53 23.48 10.49
CA SER A 102 36.49 23.38 9.40
C SER A 102 35.71 23.40 8.08
N PRO A 103 36.04 24.31 7.15
CA PRO A 103 35.24 24.59 5.96
C PRO A 103 35.31 23.51 4.86
N MET A 104 36.01 22.39 5.09
CA MET A 104 36.23 21.37 4.05
C MET A 104 35.12 20.34 3.88
N ALA A 105 34.10 20.29 4.76
CA ALA A 105 32.94 19.40 4.58
C ALA A 105 31.82 19.99 3.70
N ALA A 106 32.00 21.20 3.15
CA ALA A 106 31.03 21.84 2.26
C ALA A 106 31.10 21.33 0.80
N ALA A 107 32.13 20.56 0.43
CA ALA A 107 32.36 20.15 -0.96
C ALA A 107 31.57 18.91 -1.42
N ASN A 108 30.97 18.13 -0.51
CA ASN A 108 30.30 16.86 -0.87
C ASN A 108 28.76 16.90 -0.79
N VAL A 109 28.15 18.09 -0.91
CA VAL A 109 26.68 18.26 -0.98
C VAL A 109 26.19 18.54 -2.41
N LEU A 110 27.11 18.63 -3.38
CA LEU A 110 26.82 19.04 -4.76
C LEU A 110 26.45 17.90 -5.73
N SER A 111 26.37 16.64 -5.29
CA SER A 111 26.19 15.48 -6.17
C SER A 111 24.74 15.02 -6.40
N LYS A 112 23.73 15.86 -6.10
CA LYS A 112 22.32 15.67 -6.54
C LYS A 112 21.51 16.98 -6.37
N PRO A 113 21.11 17.67 -7.46
CA PRO A 113 20.56 19.03 -7.38
C PRO A 113 19.12 19.14 -6.86
N ALA A 114 18.53 18.09 -6.29
CA ALA A 114 17.10 18.08 -5.97
C ALA A 114 16.72 17.76 -4.51
N ARG A 115 17.63 17.29 -3.64
CA ARG A 115 17.16 16.67 -2.38
C ARG A 115 17.64 17.29 -1.06
N ASN A 116 18.64 18.18 -1.07
CA ASN A 116 19.21 18.67 0.19
C ASN A 116 19.46 20.18 0.18
N PHE A 117 18.56 20.97 -0.40
CA PHE A 117 18.61 22.42 -0.21
C PHE A 117 18.14 22.77 1.20
N GLY A 118 19.07 22.73 2.14
CA GLY A 118 18.82 22.99 3.56
C GLY A 118 18.98 24.47 3.92
N PRO A 119 18.48 24.90 5.09
CA PRO A 119 18.68 26.27 5.57
C PRO A 119 20.16 26.68 5.60
N GLN A 120 21.04 25.73 5.93
CA GLN A 120 22.48 25.94 6.00
C GLN A 120 23.13 26.21 4.64
N THR A 121 22.60 25.65 3.55
CA THR A 121 23.17 25.87 2.21
C THR A 121 22.91 27.30 1.73
N LEU A 122 21.75 27.89 2.06
CA LEU A 122 21.48 29.30 1.82
C LEU A 122 22.42 30.22 2.58
N ILE A 123 22.60 29.96 3.87
CA ILE A 123 23.46 30.78 4.72
C ILE A 123 24.91 30.72 4.21
N ALA A 124 25.39 29.53 3.83
CA ALA A 124 26.70 29.34 3.24
C ALA A 124 26.85 30.08 1.90
N LEU A 125 25.84 30.00 1.02
CA LEU A 125 25.81 30.73 -0.24
C LEU A 125 25.86 32.24 -0.02
N ARG A 126 25.06 32.76 0.91
CA ARG A 126 25.04 34.19 1.24
C ARG A 126 26.40 34.67 1.75
N LYS A 127 27.04 33.88 2.61
CA LYS A 127 28.41 34.17 3.09
C LYS A 127 29.45 34.09 1.97
N LYS A 128 29.35 33.10 1.07
CA LYS A 128 30.23 32.96 -0.11
C LYS A 128 30.14 34.18 -1.03
N LEU A 129 28.93 34.68 -1.26
CA LEU A 129 28.67 35.85 -2.10
C LEU A 129 28.90 37.18 -1.37
N GLY A 130 29.00 37.18 -0.03
CA GLY A 130 29.20 38.40 0.76
C GLY A 130 28.03 39.38 0.71
N VAL A 131 26.82 38.90 0.43
CA VAL A 131 25.62 39.74 0.28
C VAL A 131 24.77 39.75 1.55
N SER A 132 24.07 40.85 1.80
CA SER A 132 23.07 40.92 2.87
C SER A 132 21.83 40.07 2.52
N GLN A 133 20.96 39.83 3.51
CA GLN A 133 19.71 39.10 3.28
C GLN A 133 18.82 39.80 2.24
N GLU A 134 18.80 41.13 2.26
CA GLU A 134 18.08 41.96 1.30
C GLU A 134 18.71 41.89 -0.09
N GLY A 135 20.05 41.95 -0.18
CA GLY A 135 20.74 41.76 -1.45
C GLY A 135 20.46 40.38 -2.06
N MET A 136 20.51 39.32 -1.26
CA MET A 136 20.15 37.99 -1.72
C MET A 136 18.69 37.92 -2.21
N ALA A 137 17.79 38.63 -1.53
CA ALA A 137 16.39 38.68 -1.90
C ALA A 137 16.17 39.36 -3.25
N LEU A 138 16.90 40.46 -3.53
CA LEU A 138 16.90 41.13 -4.83
C LEU A 138 17.42 40.22 -5.94
N LEU A 139 18.54 39.53 -5.71
CA LEU A 139 19.15 38.62 -6.69
C LEU A 139 18.23 37.44 -7.05
N LEU A 140 17.46 36.96 -6.08
CA LEU A 140 16.51 35.85 -6.26
C LEU A 140 15.08 36.32 -6.62
N GLU A 141 14.89 37.64 -6.78
CA GLU A 141 13.59 38.29 -7.02
C GLU A 141 12.50 37.82 -6.04
N CYS A 142 12.81 37.88 -4.75
CA CYS A 142 11.88 37.50 -3.69
C CYS A 142 11.91 38.51 -2.53
N SER A 143 10.99 38.38 -1.60
CA SER A 143 10.96 39.24 -0.41
C SER A 143 12.06 38.83 0.58
N ALA A 144 12.70 39.81 1.23
CA ALA A 144 13.68 39.57 2.29
C ALA A 144 13.13 38.69 3.43
N LEU A 145 11.82 38.79 3.72
CA LEU A 145 11.15 37.94 4.71
C LEU A 145 11.17 36.46 4.31
N SER A 146 11.08 36.14 3.02
CA SER A 146 11.10 34.76 2.53
C SER A 146 12.48 34.13 2.73
N ILE A 147 13.56 34.87 2.42
CA ILE A 147 14.93 34.43 2.68
C ILE A 147 15.14 34.11 4.15
N GLY A 148 14.68 35.00 5.05
CA GLY A 148 14.83 34.79 6.49
C GLY A 148 14.08 33.56 6.99
N ARG A 149 12.88 33.29 6.46
CA ARG A 149 12.11 32.08 6.79
C ARG A 149 12.80 30.81 6.28
N TRP A 150 13.47 30.85 5.13
CA TRP A 150 14.23 29.72 4.61
C TRP A 150 15.53 29.49 5.38
N GLU A 151 16.27 30.55 5.72
CA GLU A 151 17.46 30.48 6.57
C GLU A 151 17.14 29.98 7.99
N ALA A 152 15.96 30.33 8.53
CA ALA A 152 15.47 29.82 9.81
C ALA A 152 14.86 28.41 9.73
N GLY A 153 14.73 27.83 8.54
CA GLY A 153 14.08 26.53 8.33
C GLY A 153 12.58 26.49 8.62
N LYS A 154 11.93 27.65 8.76
CA LYS A 154 10.48 27.77 9.00
C LYS A 154 9.66 27.53 7.73
N ALA A 155 10.27 27.68 6.56
CA ALA A 155 9.64 27.44 5.27
C ALA A 155 10.63 26.84 4.27
N VAL A 156 10.12 26.12 3.27
CA VAL A 156 10.90 25.53 2.18
C VAL A 156 10.67 26.34 0.90
N PRO A 157 11.71 26.67 0.12
CA PRO A 157 11.55 27.39 -1.14
C PRO A 157 10.72 26.57 -2.14
N ARG A 158 9.82 27.24 -2.88
CA ARG A 158 9.01 26.60 -3.92
C ARG A 158 9.88 26.24 -5.12
N ARG A 159 9.40 25.33 -5.98
CA ARG A 159 10.14 24.82 -7.15
C ARG A 159 10.73 25.92 -8.05
N ALA A 160 9.97 26.99 -8.31
CA ALA A 160 10.46 28.12 -9.11
C ALA A 160 11.63 28.89 -8.44
N GLN A 161 11.58 29.02 -7.12
CA GLN A 161 12.62 29.68 -6.33
C GLN A 161 13.88 28.81 -6.22
N LEU A 162 13.71 27.49 -6.11
CA LEU A 162 14.84 26.55 -6.15
C LEU A 162 15.63 26.67 -7.46
N THR A 163 14.98 26.82 -8.61
CA THR A 163 15.69 27.04 -9.88
C THR A 163 16.52 28.33 -9.87
N ARG A 164 16.00 29.42 -9.30
CA ARG A 164 16.73 30.69 -9.18
C ARG A 164 17.92 30.58 -8.23
N ILE A 165 17.72 29.88 -7.12
CA ILE A 165 18.75 29.59 -6.14
C ILE A 165 19.88 28.75 -6.75
N VAL A 166 19.55 27.73 -7.56
CA VAL A 166 20.55 26.93 -8.27
C VAL A 166 21.38 27.81 -9.20
N LYS A 167 20.75 28.69 -9.99
CA LYS A 167 21.47 29.67 -10.80
C LYS A 167 22.37 30.58 -9.97
N ALA A 168 21.93 30.97 -8.77
CA ALA A 168 22.72 31.81 -7.87
C ALA A 168 23.92 31.08 -7.23
N LEU A 169 23.90 29.74 -7.15
CA LEU A 169 25.05 28.95 -6.69
C LEU A 169 26.22 29.02 -7.68
N ASP A 170 25.92 29.14 -8.97
CA ASP A 170 26.90 29.22 -10.06
C ASP A 170 27.53 30.61 -10.19
N LEU A 171 26.96 31.64 -9.54
CA LEU A 171 27.48 33.00 -9.59
C LEU A 171 28.74 33.14 -8.72
N SER A 172 29.72 33.89 -9.24
CA SER A 172 30.87 34.37 -8.47
C SER A 172 30.49 35.60 -7.63
N LYS A 173 31.30 35.89 -6.61
CA LYS A 173 31.12 37.07 -5.74
C LYS A 173 31.04 38.37 -6.55
N GLU A 174 31.91 38.51 -7.55
CA GLU A 174 32.00 39.68 -8.43
C GLU A 174 30.75 39.82 -9.31
N SER A 175 30.29 38.72 -9.91
CA SER A 175 29.08 38.71 -10.73
C SER A 175 27.83 39.05 -9.91
N ALA A 176 27.73 38.52 -8.68
CA ALA A 176 26.62 38.84 -7.80
C ALA A 176 26.60 40.32 -7.39
N ALA A 177 27.76 40.93 -7.10
CA ALA A 177 27.87 42.35 -6.78
C ALA A 177 27.48 43.24 -7.98
N ALA A 178 27.99 42.93 -9.17
CA ALA A 178 27.64 43.66 -10.40
C ALA A 178 26.13 43.60 -10.69
N HIS A 179 25.53 42.42 -10.55
CA HIS A 179 24.11 42.22 -10.79
C HIS A 179 23.25 42.99 -9.77
N LEU A 180 23.69 43.07 -8.51
CA LEU A 180 23.03 43.88 -7.50
C LEU A 180 23.11 45.37 -7.78
N GLU A 181 24.26 45.87 -8.23
CA GLU A 181 24.39 47.29 -8.61
C GLU A 181 23.52 47.62 -9.83
N GLN A 182 23.45 46.73 -10.82
CA GLN A 182 22.55 46.90 -11.97
C GLN A 182 21.07 46.95 -11.55
N ILE A 183 20.66 46.05 -10.63
CA ILE A 183 19.29 46.04 -10.09
C ILE A 183 19.01 47.33 -9.32
N LYS A 184 19.94 47.81 -8.50
CA LYS A 184 19.79 49.09 -7.78
C LYS A 184 19.67 50.28 -8.73
N GLN A 185 20.51 50.34 -9.76
CA GLN A 185 20.50 51.41 -10.76
C GLN A 185 19.20 51.45 -11.57
N SER A 186 18.64 50.28 -11.91
CA SER A 186 17.36 50.21 -12.64
C SER A 186 16.14 50.66 -11.82
N LYS A 187 16.29 50.72 -10.49
CA LYS A 187 15.20 51.01 -9.55
C LYS A 187 15.30 52.41 -8.92
N ALA A 188 16.44 53.09 -9.12
CA ALA A 188 16.63 54.50 -8.80
C ALA A 188 16.06 55.37 -9.92
#